data_AF-A0A4Q5TAN0-F1
#
_entry.id   AF-A0A4Q5TAN0-F1
#
_cell.length_a   1.000
_cell.length_b   1.000
_cell.length_c   1.000
_cell.angle_alpha   90.00
_cell.angle_beta   90.00
_cell.angle_gamma   90.00
#
_symmetry.space_group_name_H-M   'P 1'
#
loop_
_entity.id
_entity.type
_entity.pdbx_description
1 polymer ?
#
loop_
_entity_poly.entity_id
_entity_poly.type
_entity_poly.pdbx_seq_one_letter_code
_entity_poly.pdbx_strand_id
1 'polypeptide(L)'
;NGTDATENWDKKAFMEWSKPFFDKKSTWNFTALKRNIYFGKHADIAWFEELLNTQMKICRGSGVVVKTADGWKVEQYVLSTTIPNPVLDSIISIKSPIEDSLVKTYGK
;
A
#
# COMPACT_ATOMS: atom_id res chain seq x y z
N ASN A 1 -0.84 9.55 6.16
CA ASN A 1 -0.32 8.24 5.69
C ASN A 1 -1.42 7.63 4.83
N GLY A 2 -1.07 7.02 3.71
CA GLY A 2 -2.02 6.59 2.66
C GLY A 2 -2.56 5.16 2.81
N THR A 3 -2.82 4.70 4.04
CA THR A 3 -3.21 3.30 4.32
C THR A 3 -4.55 3.18 5.04
N ASP A 4 -5.31 4.27 5.16
CA ASP A 4 -6.63 4.23 5.76
C ASP A 4 -7.62 3.49 4.85
N ALA A 5 -8.62 2.82 5.44
CA ALA A 5 -9.59 2.05 4.66
C ALA A 5 -10.44 2.91 3.70
N THR A 6 -10.57 4.21 3.98
CA THR A 6 -11.29 5.17 3.11
C THR A 6 -10.44 5.71 1.97
N GLU A 7 -9.14 5.42 1.96
CA GLU A 7 -8.18 5.94 0.98
C GLU A 7 -8.02 4.97 -0.19
N ASN A 8 -8.62 5.33 -1.34
CA ASN A 8 -8.38 4.69 -2.62
C ASN A 8 -8.07 5.75 -3.67
N TRP A 9 -6.82 5.80 -4.13
CA TRP A 9 -6.30 6.88 -4.95
C TRP A 9 -6.17 6.45 -6.41
N ASP A 10 -6.74 7.25 -7.31
CA ASP A 10 -6.33 7.20 -8.70
C ASP A 10 -4.97 7.88 -8.90
N LYS A 11 -4.35 7.61 -10.05
CA LYS A 11 -3.02 8.14 -10.40
C LYS A 11 -2.97 9.66 -10.36
N LYS A 12 -4.00 10.36 -10.86
CA LYS A 12 -4.00 11.82 -10.94
C LYS A 12 -4.09 12.42 -9.54
N ALA A 13 -5.02 11.95 -8.72
CA ALA A 13 -5.17 12.39 -7.34
C ALA A 13 -3.89 12.14 -6.52
N PHE A 14 -3.26 10.96 -6.69
CA PHE A 14 -1.99 10.66 -6.04
C PHE A 14 -0.86 11.59 -6.49
N MET A 15 -0.75 11.89 -7.79
CA MET A 15 0.27 12.80 -8.33
C MET A 15 0.11 14.22 -7.77
N GLU A 16 -1.12 14.73 -7.74
CA GLU A 16 -1.42 16.06 -7.20
C GLU A 16 -1.10 16.14 -5.70
N TRP A 17 -1.52 15.14 -4.92
CA TRP A 17 -1.26 15.07 -3.49
C TRP A 17 0.23 14.91 -3.16
N SER A 18 0.97 14.10 -3.91
CA SER A 18 2.37 13.79 -3.63
C SER A 18 3.34 14.89 -4.07
N LYS A 19 2.96 15.70 -5.08
CA LYS A 19 3.77 16.78 -5.65
C LYS A 19 4.49 17.67 -4.62
N PRO A 20 3.83 18.28 -3.61
CA PRO A 20 4.51 19.14 -2.64
C PRO A 20 5.58 18.43 -1.82
N PHE A 21 5.46 17.11 -1.58
CA PHE A 21 6.47 16.33 -0.84
C PHE A 21 7.70 16.05 -1.71
N PHE A 22 7.49 15.73 -3.00
CA PHE A 22 8.55 15.56 -3.98
C PHE A 22 9.31 16.87 -4.23
N ASP A 23 8.59 17.98 -4.40
CA ASP A 23 9.19 19.30 -4.61
C ASP A 23 10.06 19.72 -3.41
N LYS A 24 9.66 19.36 -2.18
CA LYS A 24 10.41 19.63 -0.94
C LYS A 24 11.52 18.61 -0.65
N LYS A 25 11.68 17.56 -1.46
CA LYS A 25 12.59 16.42 -1.20
C LYS A 25 12.40 15.79 0.19
N SER A 26 11.21 15.91 0.76
CA SER A 26 10.84 15.36 2.07
C SER A 26 10.07 14.05 1.90
N THR A 27 10.47 13.24 0.93
CA THR A 27 9.75 12.03 0.56
C THR A 27 10.06 10.87 1.50
N TRP A 28 9.21 9.87 1.45
CA TRP A 28 9.37 8.65 2.21
C TRP A 28 10.58 7.85 1.71
N ASN A 29 11.40 7.36 2.64
CA ASN A 29 12.49 6.44 2.35
C ASN A 29 12.13 5.06 2.90
N PHE A 30 11.82 4.12 2.01
CA PHE A 30 11.48 2.75 2.36
C PHE A 30 12.58 1.81 1.91
N THR A 31 12.97 0.89 2.79
CA THR A 31 13.97 -0.14 2.46
C THR A 31 13.29 -1.49 2.39
N ALA A 32 13.43 -2.20 1.26
CA ALA A 32 12.91 -3.55 1.14
C ALA A 32 13.73 -4.52 2.01
N LEU A 33 13.03 -5.22 2.91
CA LEU A 33 13.58 -6.30 3.73
C LEU A 33 13.49 -7.65 3.01
N LYS A 34 12.40 -7.85 2.27
CA LYS A 34 12.14 -9.05 1.47
C LYS A 34 11.23 -8.66 0.31
N ARG A 35 11.47 -9.23 -0.86
CA ARG A 35 10.59 -9.06 -2.03
C ARG A 35 10.49 -10.38 -2.80
N ASN A 36 9.28 -10.81 -3.05
CA ASN A 36 8.99 -11.94 -3.93
C ASN A 36 8.25 -11.40 -5.16
N ILE A 37 8.66 -11.85 -6.35
CA ILE A 37 8.10 -11.42 -7.63
C ILE A 37 7.66 -12.66 -8.38
N TYR A 38 6.46 -12.59 -8.94
CA TYR A 38 5.82 -13.66 -9.69
C TYR A 38 5.45 -13.13 -11.06
N PHE A 39 5.61 -13.94 -12.10
CA PHE A 39 5.33 -13.55 -13.48
C PHE A 39 4.11 -14.29 -14.01
N GLY A 40 3.28 -13.59 -14.78
CA GLY A 40 2.21 -14.19 -15.56
C GLY A 40 2.77 -15.07 -16.68
N LYS A 41 1.91 -15.92 -17.25
CA LYS A 41 2.26 -16.90 -18.29
C LYS A 41 3.00 -16.27 -19.49
N HIS A 42 2.64 -15.06 -19.86
CA HIS A 42 3.21 -14.35 -21.01
C HIS A 42 4.25 -13.29 -20.64
N ALA A 43 4.61 -13.18 -19.34
CA ALA A 43 5.59 -12.23 -18.80
C ALA A 43 5.37 -10.75 -19.22
N ASP A 44 4.12 -10.41 -19.54
CA ASP A 44 3.57 -9.09 -19.80
C ASP A 44 2.98 -8.45 -18.52
N ILE A 45 2.60 -9.29 -17.56
CA ILE A 45 2.17 -8.92 -16.22
C ILE A 45 3.04 -9.63 -15.17
N ALA A 46 3.33 -8.95 -14.07
CA ALA A 46 3.93 -9.55 -12.88
C ALA A 46 3.26 -8.97 -11.63
N TRP A 47 3.29 -9.71 -10.54
CA TRP A 47 2.85 -9.24 -9.23
C TRP A 47 3.92 -9.52 -8.19
N PHE A 48 3.92 -8.72 -7.14
CA PHE A 48 4.91 -8.83 -6.09
C PHE A 48 4.28 -8.66 -4.73
N GLU A 49 4.97 -9.21 -3.73
CA GLU A 49 4.76 -8.88 -2.33
C GLU A 49 6.10 -8.60 -1.68
N GLU A 50 6.10 -7.67 -0.72
CA GLU A 50 7.31 -7.23 -0.07
C GLU A 50 7.10 -6.83 1.38
N LEU A 51 8.14 -7.03 2.19
CA LEU A 51 8.29 -6.41 3.49
C LEU A 51 9.16 -5.17 3.37
N LEU A 52 8.67 -4.07 3.91
CA LEU A 52 9.36 -2.78 3.88
C LEU A 52 9.65 -2.33 5.31
N ASN A 53 10.89 -1.88 5.55
CA ASN A 53 11.22 -1.04 6.69
C ASN A 53 10.87 0.41 6.33
N THR A 54 9.94 0.99 7.08
CA THR A 54 9.41 2.33 6.83
C THR A 54 9.39 3.16 8.11
N GLN A 55 9.02 4.43 8.00
CA GLN A 55 8.75 5.29 9.16
C GLN A 55 7.58 4.77 10.02
N MET A 56 6.66 3.98 9.44
CA MET A 56 5.54 3.33 10.12
C MET A 56 5.90 1.93 10.66
N LYS A 57 7.19 1.61 10.82
CA LYS A 57 7.72 0.25 11.08
C LYS A 57 7.48 -0.68 9.88
N ILE A 58 7.35 -1.98 10.13
CA ILE A 58 7.23 -2.98 9.07
C ILE A 58 5.87 -2.81 8.37
N CYS A 59 5.92 -2.54 7.08
CA CYS A 59 4.75 -2.55 6.21
C CYS A 59 4.83 -3.70 5.22
N ARG A 60 3.67 -4.18 4.78
CA ARG A 60 3.54 -5.11 3.66
C ARG A 60 3.15 -4.30 2.42
N GLY A 61 3.98 -4.34 1.39
CA GLY A 61 3.63 -3.85 0.06
C GLY A 61 3.16 -5.01 -0.81
N SER A 62 2.17 -4.78 -1.66
CA SER A 62 1.84 -5.68 -2.75
C SER A 62 1.42 -4.88 -3.97
N GLY A 63 1.71 -5.38 -5.16
CA GLY A 63 1.37 -4.65 -6.37
C GLY A 63 1.42 -5.49 -7.62
N VAL A 64 0.85 -4.92 -8.67
CA VAL A 64 0.84 -5.45 -10.03
C VAL A 64 1.64 -4.51 -10.90
N VAL A 65 2.48 -5.06 -11.76
CA VAL A 65 3.21 -4.33 -12.78
C VAL A 65 2.91 -4.90 -14.15
N VAL A 66 2.84 -4.03 -15.14
CA VAL A 66 2.67 -4.38 -16.55
C VAL A 66 3.90 -3.94 -17.34
N LYS A 67 4.31 -4.75 -18.32
CA LYS A 67 5.44 -4.47 -19.18
C LYS A 67 4.98 -3.60 -20.34
N THR A 68 5.51 -2.38 -20.44
CA THR A 68 5.28 -1.48 -21.57
C THR A 68 6.53 -1.36 -22.43
N ALA A 69 6.43 -0.65 -23.56
CA ALA A 69 7.59 -0.31 -24.39
C ALA A 69 8.68 0.46 -23.60
N ASP A 70 8.27 1.24 -22.59
CA ASP A 70 9.15 2.01 -21.71
C ASP A 70 9.57 1.26 -20.44
N GLY A 71 9.43 -0.07 -20.44
CA GLY A 71 9.73 -0.95 -19.30
C GLY A 71 8.54 -1.23 -18.39
N TRP A 72 8.81 -1.78 -17.21
CA TRP A 72 7.76 -2.14 -16.25
C TRP A 72 7.15 -0.90 -15.59
N LYS A 73 5.83 -0.84 -15.53
CA LYS A 73 5.06 0.22 -14.86
C LYS A 73 4.15 -0.40 -13.81
N VAL A 74 3.94 0.31 -12.71
CA VAL A 74 2.99 -0.08 -11.66
C VAL A 74 1.57 0.17 -12.16
N GLU A 75 0.76 -0.89 -12.14
CA GLU A 75 -0.67 -0.85 -12.47
C GLU A 75 -1.50 -0.68 -11.19
N GLN A 76 -1.07 -1.33 -10.10
CA GLN A 76 -1.71 -1.24 -8.79
C GLN A 76 -0.65 -1.39 -7.70
N TYR A 77 -0.82 -0.66 -6.59
CA TYR A 77 -0.01 -0.82 -5.40
C TYR A 77 -0.85 -0.64 -4.13
N VAL A 78 -0.66 -1.53 -3.17
CA VAL A 78 -1.29 -1.49 -1.84
C VAL A 78 -0.17 -1.57 -0.80
N LEU A 79 -0.15 -0.60 0.10
CA LEU A 79 0.71 -0.58 1.27
C LEU A 79 -0.16 -0.78 2.51
N SER A 80 0.18 -1.75 3.35
CA SER A 80 -0.53 -2.03 4.59
C SER A 80 0.43 -1.96 5.77
N THR A 81 0.01 -1.27 6.83
CA THR A 81 0.67 -1.34 8.13
C THR A 81 0.46 -2.74 8.70
N THR A 82 1.54 -3.37 9.20
CA THR A 82 1.40 -4.68 9.84
C THR A 82 1.19 -4.51 11.34
N ILE A 83 0.29 -5.31 11.92
CA ILE A 83 0.05 -5.34 13.36
C ILE A 83 0.62 -6.65 13.90
N PRO A 84 1.58 -6.62 14.84
CA PRO A 84 2.06 -7.84 15.48
C PRO A 84 0.93 -8.58 16.19
N ASN A 85 0.84 -9.90 15.99
CA ASN A 85 -0.18 -10.74 16.63
C ASN A 85 -0.32 -10.52 18.15
N PRO A 86 0.77 -10.35 18.94
CA PRO A 86 0.65 -10.14 20.39
C PRO A 86 -0.12 -8.88 20.82
N VAL A 87 -0.30 -7.90 19.93
CA VAL A 87 -1.03 -6.64 20.23
C VAL A 87 -2.33 -6.51 19.43
N LEU A 88 -2.67 -7.51 18.62
CA LEU A 88 -3.78 -7.43 17.67
C LEU A 88 -5.13 -7.19 18.37
N ASP A 89 -5.41 -7.90 19.46
CA ASP A 89 -6.69 -7.75 20.18
C ASP A 89 -6.90 -6.34 20.72
N SER A 90 -5.84 -5.70 21.23
CA SER A 90 -5.90 -4.31 21.70
C SER A 90 -6.18 -3.35 20.55
N ILE A 91 -5.56 -3.57 19.39
CA ILE A 91 -5.79 -2.75 18.20
C ILE A 91 -7.20 -2.96 17.64
N ILE A 92 -7.72 -4.19 17.63
CA ILE A 92 -9.10 -4.49 17.27
C ILE A 92 -10.06 -3.70 18.17
N SER A 93 -9.88 -3.77 19.49
CA SER A 93 -10.72 -3.02 20.43
C SER A 93 -10.70 -1.51 20.19
N ILE A 94 -9.56 -0.95 19.79
CA ILE A 94 -9.42 0.49 19.51
C ILE A 94 -10.15 0.88 18.21
N LYS A 95 -10.04 0.06 17.16
CA LYS A 95 -10.56 0.41 15.83
C LYS A 95 -12.05 0.06 15.64
N SER A 96 -12.58 -0.91 16.40
CA SER A 96 -13.97 -1.38 16.25
C SER A 96 -15.02 -0.25 16.25
N PRO A 97 -15.05 0.72 17.18
CA PRO A 97 -16.09 1.75 17.17
C PRO A 97 -16.11 2.60 15.88
N ILE A 98 -14.94 2.80 15.27
CA ILE A 98 -14.76 3.56 14.02
C ILE A 98 -15.13 2.68 12.83
N GLU A 99 -14.53 1.50 12.75
CA GLU A 99 -14.68 0.61 11.60
C GLU A 99 -16.04 -0.06 11.54
N ASP A 100 -16.68 -0.41 12.66
CA ASP A 100 -18.03 -0.99 12.67
C ASP A 100 -19.05 0.00 12.09
N SER A 101 -18.86 1.30 12.34
CA SER A 101 -19.66 2.37 11.75
C SER A 101 -19.40 2.48 10.25
N LEU A 102 -18.13 2.40 9.84
CA LEU A 102 -17.72 2.45 8.44
C LEU A 102 -18.23 1.23 7.65
N VAL A 103 -18.12 0.02 8.19
CA VAL A 103 -18.60 -1.24 7.57
C VAL A 103 -20.09 -1.16 7.23
N LYS A 104 -20.92 -0.57 8.11
CA LYS A 104 -22.35 -0.36 7.85
C LYS A 104 -22.62 0.52 6.62
N THR A 105 -21.69 1.42 6.26
CA THR A 105 -21.83 2.27 5.06
C THR A 105 -21.56 1.51 3.75
N TYR A 106 -20.77 0.42 3.81
CA TYR A 106 -20.47 -0.45 2.67
C TYR A 106 -21.45 -1.61 2.52
N GLY A 107 -22.17 -1.97 3.58
CA GLY A 107 -23.25 -2.96 3.55
C GLY A 107 -24.49 -2.41 2.85
N LYS A 108 -24.86 -2.99 1.72
CA LYS A 108 -26.27 -3.17 1.34
C LYS A 108 -26.78 -4.46 1.97
#